data_AF-A0A7C5GJE5-F1
#
_entry.id   AF-A0A7C5GJE5-F1
#
_cell.length_a   1.000
_cell.length_b   1.000
_cell.length_c   1.000
_cell.angle_alpha   90.00
_cell.angle_beta   90.00
_cell.angle_gamma   90.00
#
_symmetry.space_group_name_H-M   'P 1'
#
loop_
_entity.id
_entity.type
_entity.pdbx_description
1 polymer ?
#
loop_
_entity_poly.entity_id
_entity_poly.type
_entity_poly.pdbx_seq_one_letter_code
_entity_poly.pdbx_strand_id
1 'polypeptide(L)'
;NIKNIQKREPLWKISQFDSAYIQSSLRDKQFNQHSTVINNKNRDRVIELLEKSRYIEKVYPSFANFVLVRLKDIDAQKFQQKLIPYKIMIRDCSNFDFLDSSFVRIAIKDDLAIDRLREALCESFI
;
A
#
# COMPACT_ATOMS: atom_id res chain seq x y z
N ASN A 1 -17.06 -28.05 -3.06
CA ASN A 1 -16.45 -27.35 -1.91
C ASN A 1 -17.35 -26.31 -1.24
N ILE A 2 -18.04 -25.42 -1.96
CA ILE A 2 -18.86 -24.34 -1.35
C ILE A 2 -19.88 -24.86 -0.33
N LYS A 3 -20.66 -25.91 -0.67
CA LYS A 3 -21.63 -26.52 0.25
C LYS A 3 -21.04 -27.09 1.54
N ASN A 4 -19.76 -27.49 1.53
CA ASN A 4 -19.08 -28.01 2.72
C ASN A 4 -18.58 -26.88 3.63
N ILE A 5 -18.19 -25.74 3.05
CA ILE A 5 -17.81 -24.52 3.79
C ILE A 5 -19.04 -23.94 4.49
N GLN A 6 -20.17 -23.86 3.79
CA GLN A 6 -21.44 -23.35 4.32
C GLN A 6 -21.94 -24.07 5.58
N LYS A 7 -21.55 -25.33 5.79
CA LYS A 7 -21.94 -26.09 7.00
C LYS A 7 -21.26 -25.61 8.28
N ARG A 8 -20.13 -24.89 8.18
CA ARG A 8 -19.32 -24.42 9.34
C ARG A 8 -19.40 -22.91 9.52
N GLU A 9 -20.28 -22.29 8.78
CA GLU A 9 -20.35 -20.86 8.60
C GLU A 9 -21.37 -20.28 9.59
N PRO A 10 -21.06 -19.18 10.29
CA PRO A 10 -22.01 -18.60 11.23
C PRO A 10 -23.27 -18.10 10.51
N LEU A 11 -24.40 -18.10 11.21
CA LEU A 11 -25.61 -17.44 10.73
C LEU A 11 -25.42 -15.92 10.75
N TRP A 12 -26.08 -15.21 9.83
CA TRP A 12 -26.06 -13.74 9.72
C TRP A 12 -24.66 -13.10 9.70
N LYS A 13 -23.78 -13.60 8.83
CA LYS A 13 -22.37 -13.13 8.75
C LYS A 13 -22.17 -11.70 8.31
N ILE A 14 -23.15 -11.14 7.63
CA ILE A 14 -23.08 -9.81 7.04
C ILE A 14 -24.26 -9.01 7.56
N SER A 15 -24.01 -7.75 7.91
CA SER A 15 -25.08 -6.84 8.28
C SER A 15 -25.93 -6.50 7.05
N GLN A 16 -27.13 -5.98 7.31
CA GLN A 16 -28.00 -5.49 6.24
C GLN A 16 -27.33 -4.36 5.44
N PHE A 17 -26.58 -3.48 6.12
CA PHE A 17 -25.86 -2.38 5.47
C PHE A 17 -24.73 -2.90 4.59
N ASP A 18 -23.93 -3.86 5.08
CA ASP A 18 -22.85 -4.46 4.29
C ASP A 18 -23.39 -5.17 3.05
N SER A 19 -24.48 -5.93 3.20
CA SER A 19 -25.13 -6.61 2.09
C SER A 19 -25.58 -5.64 1.00
N ALA A 20 -26.24 -4.54 1.39
CA ALA A 20 -26.68 -3.51 0.46
C ALA A 20 -25.51 -2.81 -0.24
N TYR A 21 -24.47 -2.45 0.52
CA TYR A 21 -23.27 -1.79 -0.02
C TYR A 21 -22.50 -2.69 -1.00
N ILE A 22 -22.25 -3.96 -0.64
CA ILE A 22 -21.54 -4.91 -1.50
C ILE A 22 -22.31 -5.12 -2.81
N GLN A 23 -23.63 -5.30 -2.74
CA GLN A 23 -24.44 -5.45 -3.96
C GLN A 23 -24.37 -4.22 -4.86
N SER A 24 -24.37 -3.01 -4.29
CA SER A 24 -24.25 -1.77 -5.07
C SER A 24 -22.86 -1.61 -5.68
N SER A 25 -21.80 -1.75 -4.87
CA SER A 25 -20.41 -1.60 -5.31
C SER A 25 -20.00 -2.63 -6.37
N LEU A 26 -20.50 -3.87 -6.30
CA LEU A 26 -20.25 -4.89 -7.33
C LEU A 26 -20.86 -4.55 -8.70
N ARG A 27 -21.92 -3.71 -8.73
CA ARG A 27 -22.54 -3.26 -9.99
C ARG A 27 -21.85 -2.03 -10.58
N ASP A 28 -21.07 -1.28 -9.79
CA ASP A 28 -20.37 -0.08 -10.23
C ASP A 28 -19.08 -0.41 -11.00
N LYS A 29 -19.25 -0.75 -12.28
CA LYS A 29 -18.12 -1.03 -13.18
C LYS A 29 -17.29 0.22 -13.49
N GLN A 30 -17.91 1.40 -13.46
CA GLN A 30 -17.24 2.65 -13.81
C GLN A 30 -16.21 3.02 -12.75
N PHE A 31 -16.57 2.92 -11.46
CA PHE A 31 -15.64 3.15 -10.36
C PHE A 31 -14.46 2.17 -10.40
N ASN A 32 -14.70 0.88 -10.66
CA ASN A 32 -13.63 -0.11 -10.75
C ASN A 32 -12.63 0.21 -11.87
N GLN A 33 -13.13 0.52 -13.08
CA GLN A 33 -12.29 0.91 -14.20
C GLN A 33 -11.48 2.18 -13.89
N HIS A 34 -12.16 3.22 -13.38
CA HIS A 34 -11.53 4.50 -13.09
C HIS A 34 -10.46 4.41 -11.99
N SER A 35 -10.79 3.74 -10.88
CA SER A 35 -9.86 3.53 -9.77
C SER A 35 -8.65 2.69 -10.18
N THR A 36 -8.83 1.69 -11.03
CA THR A 36 -7.73 0.88 -11.57
C THR A 36 -6.77 1.73 -12.42
N VAL A 37 -7.30 2.56 -13.32
CA VAL A 37 -6.49 3.45 -14.17
C VAL A 37 -5.70 4.44 -13.32
N ILE A 38 -6.35 5.09 -12.34
CA ILE A 38 -5.68 6.03 -11.42
C ILE A 38 -4.61 5.32 -10.61
N ASN A 39 -4.93 4.15 -10.04
CA ASN A 39 -3.97 3.41 -9.22
C ASN A 39 -2.74 2.98 -10.02
N ASN A 40 -2.90 2.56 -11.28
CA ASN A 40 -1.77 2.22 -12.14
C ASN A 40 -0.89 3.45 -12.41
N LYS A 41 -1.47 4.58 -12.84
CA LYS A 41 -0.73 5.83 -13.05
C LYS A 41 0.05 6.27 -11.81
N ASN A 42 -0.61 6.22 -10.64
CA ASN A 42 -0.02 6.65 -9.38
C ASN A 42 1.06 5.67 -8.89
N ARG A 43 0.90 4.38 -9.17
CA ARG A 43 1.91 3.36 -8.89
C ARG A 43 3.19 3.63 -9.67
N ASP A 44 3.09 3.93 -10.96
CA ASP A 44 4.26 4.19 -11.80
C ASP A 44 5.05 5.41 -11.28
N ARG A 45 4.35 6.48 -10.89
CA ARG A 45 4.97 7.66 -10.27
C ARG A 45 5.67 7.34 -8.95
N VAL A 46 5.03 6.54 -8.08
CA VAL A 46 5.63 6.15 -6.80
C VAL A 46 6.85 5.26 -7.01
N ILE A 47 6.81 4.31 -7.95
CA ILE A 47 7.97 3.46 -8.28
C ILE A 47 9.14 4.33 -8.73
N GLU A 48 8.92 5.26 -9.66
CA GLU A 48 9.96 6.16 -10.15
C GLU A 48 10.58 7.00 -9.03
N LEU A 49 9.77 7.51 -8.11
CA LEU A 49 10.23 8.27 -6.94
C LEU A 49 11.08 7.41 -6.00
N LEU A 50 10.66 6.16 -5.76
CA LEU A 50 11.34 5.23 -4.86
C LEU A 50 12.67 4.75 -5.45
N GLU A 51 12.72 4.47 -6.75
CA GLU A 51 13.95 4.07 -7.46
C GLU A 51 15.02 5.17 -7.43
N LYS A 52 14.61 6.44 -7.39
CA LYS A 52 15.51 7.60 -7.29
C LYS A 52 15.94 7.91 -5.85
N SER A 53 15.33 7.28 -4.85
CA SER A 53 15.60 7.61 -3.44
C SER A 53 16.87 6.96 -2.93
N ARG A 54 17.70 7.73 -2.21
CA ARG A 54 18.90 7.21 -1.54
C ARG A 54 18.61 6.20 -0.43
N TYR A 55 17.40 6.19 0.11
CA TYR A 55 16.99 5.31 1.21
C TYR A 55 16.52 3.94 0.73
N ILE A 56 16.37 3.74 -0.58
CA ILE A 56 15.83 2.51 -1.16
C ILE A 56 16.96 1.77 -1.89
N GLU A 57 17.17 0.51 -1.52
CA GLU A 57 18.11 -0.39 -2.21
C GLU A 57 17.44 -1.02 -3.42
N LYS A 58 16.18 -1.45 -3.26
CA LYS A 58 15.45 -2.19 -4.30
C LYS A 58 13.95 -1.94 -4.21
N VAL A 59 13.34 -1.71 -5.37
CA VAL A 59 11.89 -1.68 -5.54
C VAL A 59 11.44 -3.00 -6.17
N TYR A 60 10.42 -3.64 -5.60
CA TYR A 60 9.83 -4.86 -6.15
C TYR A 60 8.59 -4.51 -6.97
N PRO A 61 8.50 -4.94 -8.25
CA PRO A 61 7.32 -4.70 -9.07
C PRO A 61 6.04 -5.16 -8.39
N SER A 62 5.00 -4.35 -8.47
CA SER A 62 3.71 -4.62 -7.83
C SER A 62 2.56 -4.44 -8.81
N PHE A 63 1.57 -5.34 -8.71
CA PHE A 63 0.28 -5.22 -9.38
C PHE A 63 -0.84 -4.80 -8.41
N ALA A 64 -0.49 -4.43 -7.17
CA ALA A 64 -1.42 -4.05 -6.12
C ALA A 64 -1.48 -2.52 -5.90
N ASN A 65 -2.18 -2.09 -4.85
CA ASN A 65 -2.26 -0.70 -4.38
C ASN A 65 -1.17 -0.35 -3.34
N PHE A 66 -0.05 -1.05 -3.38
CA PHE A 66 1.14 -0.79 -2.58
C PHE A 66 2.37 -1.32 -3.33
N VAL A 67 3.56 -0.90 -2.92
CA VAL A 67 4.84 -1.39 -3.44
C VAL A 67 5.69 -1.87 -2.28
N LEU A 68 6.31 -3.04 -2.44
CA LEU A 68 7.30 -3.56 -1.50
C LEU A 68 8.68 -3.00 -1.89
N VAL A 69 9.41 -2.50 -0.90
CA VAL A 69 10.77 -2.00 -1.08
C VAL A 69 11.70 -2.58 -0.03
N ARG A 70 12.96 -2.71 -0.41
CA ARG A 70 14.07 -2.93 0.51
C ARG A 70 14.78 -1.61 0.76
N LEU A 71 14.93 -1.26 2.02
CA LEU A 71 15.63 -0.07 2.49
C LEU A 71 17.14 -0.27 2.41
N LYS A 72 17.85 0.81 2.13
CA LYS A 72 19.31 0.86 2.05
C LYS A 72 19.89 1.42 3.35
N ASP A 73 20.71 0.62 4.03
CA ASP A 73 21.49 1.03 5.21
C ASP A 73 20.65 1.63 6.37
N ILE A 74 19.33 1.40 6.37
CA ILE A 74 18.39 1.89 7.38
C ILE A 74 17.29 0.86 7.62
N ASP A 75 16.85 0.73 8.87
CA ASP A 75 15.72 -0.13 9.23
C ASP A 75 14.37 0.59 9.12
N ALA A 76 13.29 -0.20 9.12
CA ALA A 76 11.92 0.26 8.99
C ALA A 76 11.53 1.25 10.10
N GLN A 77 12.03 1.07 11.32
CA GLN A 77 11.72 1.95 12.44
C GLN A 77 12.32 3.34 12.20
N LYS A 78 13.61 3.43 11.87
CA LYS A 78 14.29 4.69 11.57
C LYS A 78 13.73 5.36 10.32
N PHE A 79 13.39 4.58 9.29
CA PHE A 79 12.73 5.11 8.11
C PHE A 79 11.35 5.67 8.45
N GLN A 80 10.54 4.97 9.25
CA GLN A 80 9.27 5.48 9.75
C GLN A 80 9.45 6.79 10.54
N GLN A 81 10.46 6.91 11.40
CA GLN A 81 10.73 8.14 12.14
C GLN A 81 10.99 9.34 11.21
N LYS A 82 11.72 9.14 10.11
CA LYS A 82 11.95 10.18 9.09
C LYS A 82 10.66 10.64 8.39
N LEU A 83 9.67 9.75 8.30
CA LEU A 83 8.40 10.01 7.62
C LEU A 83 7.32 10.64 8.52
N ILE A 84 7.51 10.62 9.85
CA ILE A 84 6.56 11.21 10.82
C ILE A 84 6.30 12.71 10.60
N PRO A 85 7.30 13.58 10.37
CA PRO A 85 7.07 15.01 10.14
C PRO A 85 6.13 15.28 8.96
N TYR A 86 6.13 14.40 7.95
CA TYR A 86 5.28 14.46 6.77
C TYR A 86 3.92 13.77 6.96
N LYS A 87 3.66 13.24 8.17
CA LYS A 87 2.46 12.48 8.53
C LYS A 87 2.27 11.24 7.64
N ILE A 88 3.38 10.59 7.28
CA ILE A 88 3.38 9.38 6.45
C ILE A 88 3.63 8.16 7.34
N MET A 89 2.77 7.15 7.21
CA MET A 89 2.91 5.86 7.86
C MET A 89 3.18 4.76 6.82
N ILE A 90 4.21 3.97 7.05
CA ILE A 90 4.58 2.81 6.25
C ILE A 90 4.28 1.51 6.99
N ARG A 91 4.22 0.40 6.26
CA ARG A 91 4.09 -0.93 6.86
C ARG A 91 5.46 -1.60 6.98
N ASP A 92 5.97 -1.70 8.19
CA ASP A 92 7.07 -2.61 8.53
C ASP A 92 6.67 -4.06 8.20
N CYS A 93 7.52 -4.75 7.46
CA CYS A 93 7.31 -6.13 7.02
C CYS A 93 8.24 -7.14 7.72
N SER A 94 8.94 -6.75 8.79
CA SER A 94 9.76 -7.63 9.64
C SER A 94 9.02 -8.82 10.24
N ASN A 95 7.68 -8.77 10.29
CA ASN A 95 6.83 -9.83 10.84
C ASN A 95 6.32 -10.85 9.80
N PHE A 96 6.79 -10.76 8.55
CA PHE A 96 6.49 -11.74 7.51
C PHE A 96 7.66 -12.71 7.36
N ASP A 97 7.35 -13.97 7.07
CA ASP A 97 8.39 -14.97 6.79
C ASP A 97 9.32 -14.48 5.68
N PHE A 98 10.63 -14.74 5.86
CA PHE A 98 11.70 -14.38 4.94
C PHE A 98 11.97 -12.87 4.74
N LEU A 99 11.26 -11.99 5.45
CA LEU A 99 11.50 -10.56 5.44
C LEU A 99 12.06 -10.11 6.80
N ASP A 100 12.92 -9.09 6.78
CA ASP A 100 13.49 -8.47 7.97
C ASP A 100 13.10 -6.99 8.06
N SER A 101 13.65 -6.28 9.05
CA SER A 101 13.38 -4.85 9.25
C SER A 101 13.90 -3.94 8.13
N SER A 102 14.60 -4.46 7.12
CA SER A 102 14.93 -3.69 5.91
C SER A 102 13.78 -3.65 4.91
N PHE A 103 12.71 -4.43 5.10
CA PHE A 103 11.58 -4.49 4.16
C PHE A 103 10.38 -3.70 4.65
N VAL A 104 9.87 -2.82 3.79
CA VAL A 104 8.67 -2.04 4.07
C VAL A 104 7.75 -2.00 2.86
N ARG A 105 6.45 -1.84 3.12
CA ARG A 105 5.46 -1.58 2.06
C ARG A 105 4.93 -0.16 2.14
N ILE A 106 4.87 0.48 0.98
CA ILE A 106 4.39 1.85 0.81
C ILE A 106 3.10 1.79 0.00
N ALA A 107 2.01 2.35 0.53
CA ALA A 107 0.71 2.37 -0.14
C ALA A 107 0.69 3.38 -1.29
N ILE A 108 0.00 3.03 -2.38
CA ILE A 108 -0.30 3.95 -3.47
C ILE A 108 -1.55 4.74 -3.07
N LYS A 109 -1.45 6.07 -3.11
CA LYS A 109 -2.48 7.01 -2.64
C LYS A 109 -2.76 8.06 -3.72
N ASP A 110 -3.51 9.10 -3.36
CA ASP A 110 -3.75 10.27 -4.20
C ASP A 110 -2.48 11.10 -4.46
N ASP A 111 -2.59 12.05 -5.38
CA ASP A 111 -1.47 12.89 -5.82
C ASP A 111 -0.84 13.70 -4.70
N LEU A 112 -1.65 14.22 -3.77
CA LEU A 112 -1.17 15.02 -2.64
C LEU A 112 -0.31 14.17 -1.69
N ALA A 113 -0.70 12.93 -1.44
CA ALA A 113 0.09 11.99 -0.66
C ALA A 113 1.40 11.61 -1.37
N ILE A 114 1.39 11.47 -2.70
CA ILE A 114 2.59 11.19 -3.50
C ILE A 114 3.56 12.38 -3.46
N ASP A 115 3.05 13.60 -3.53
CA ASP A 115 3.88 14.81 -3.47
C ASP A 115 4.55 14.95 -2.09
N ARG A 116 3.83 14.67 -1.00
CA ARG A 116 4.42 14.60 0.36
C ARG A 116 5.48 13.50 0.48
N LEU A 117 5.25 12.34 -0.14
CA LEU A 117 6.24 11.27 -0.17
C LEU A 117 7.50 11.73 -0.90
N ARG A 118 7.36 12.40 -2.04
CA ARG A 118 8.50 12.98 -2.77
C ARG A 118 9.28 13.96 -1.90
N GLU A 119 8.61 14.88 -1.22
CA GLU A 119 9.25 15.84 -0.31
C GLU A 119 10.07 15.10 0.77
N ALA A 120 9.47 14.10 1.42
CA ALA A 120 10.12 13.31 2.46
C ALA A 120 11.34 12.52 1.97
N LEU A 121 11.35 12.08 0.71
CA LEU A 121 12.44 11.31 0.12
C LEU A 121 13.58 12.19 -0.43
N CYS A 122 13.27 13.41 -0.87
CA CYS A 122 14.23 14.35 -1.44
C CYS A 122 15.00 15.15 -0.39
N GLU A 123 14.48 15.29 0.83
CA GLU A 123 15.15 16.07 1.86
C GLU A 123 16.49 15.43 2.27
N SER A 124 17.57 16.07 1.84
CA SER A 124 18.92 15.85 2.34
C SER A 124 19.04 16.62 3.64
N PHE A 125 18.91 15.95 4.77
CA PHE A 125 19.25 16.55 6.06
C PHE A 125 20.66 17.15 5.97
N ILE A 126 20.73 18.47 6.19
CA ILE A 126 21.90 19.27 6.54
C ILE A 126 22.57 18.68 7.78
#